data_AF-A0A0U2W5W7-F1
#
_entry.id   AF-A0A0U2W5W7-F1
#
_cell.length_a   1.000
_cell.length_b   1.000
_cell.length_c   1.000
_cell.angle_alpha   90.00
_cell.angle_beta   90.00
_cell.angle_gamma   90.00
#
_symmetry.space_group_name_H-M   'P 1'
#
loop_
_entity.id
_entity.type
_entity.pdbx_description
1 polymer ?
#
loop_
_entity_poly.entity_id
_entity_poly.type
_entity_poly.pdbx_seq_one_letter_code
_entity_poly.pdbx_strand_id
1 'polypeptide(L)'
;MNRETLVREAEMAARNAKHNLRWIRRNPEKIDPTKRADMEAYLRAMIRFAREEKKNARRAGRTSLRTHLKELITIIITQNRRSVKSND
;
A
#
# COMPACT_ATOMS: atom_id res chain seq x y z
N MET A 1 -9.91 9.69 6.50
CA MET A 1 -9.93 8.80 5.32
C MET A 1 -9.26 7.48 5.69
N ASN A 2 -9.86 6.33 5.36
CA ASN A 2 -9.28 5.02 5.64
C ASN A 2 -8.06 4.78 4.72
N ARG A 3 -7.03 4.08 5.23
CA ARG A 3 -5.87 3.65 4.47
C ARG A 3 -6.22 2.80 3.24
N GLU A 4 -7.28 2.00 3.30
CA GLU A 4 -7.78 1.24 2.16
C GLU A 4 -8.31 2.14 1.04
N THR A 5 -8.96 3.25 1.40
CA THR A 5 -9.42 4.28 0.44
C THR A 5 -8.21 4.91 -0.26
N LEU A 6 -7.17 5.29 0.50
CA LEU A 6 -5.93 5.82 -0.05
C LEU A 6 -5.25 4.85 -1.04
N VAL A 7 -5.18 3.56 -0.70
CA VAL A 7 -4.61 2.54 -1.59
C VAL A 7 -5.46 2.41 -2.86
N ARG A 8 -6.79 2.39 -2.74
CA ARG A 8 -7.71 2.28 -3.88
C ARG A 8 -7.59 3.46 -4.83
N GLU A 9 -7.53 4.68 -4.29
CA GLU A 9 -7.33 5.91 -5.06
C GLU A 9 -5.97 5.92 -5.77
N ALA A 10 -4.91 5.55 -5.05
CA ALA A 10 -3.57 5.46 -5.63
C ALA A 10 -3.52 4.41 -6.75
N GLU A 11 -4.15 3.25 -6.58
CA GLU A 11 -4.25 2.22 -7.62
C GLU A 11 -5.02 2.72 -8.86
N MET A 12 -6.12 3.45 -8.65
CA MET A 12 -6.89 4.05 -9.73
C MET A 12 -6.08 5.10 -10.50
N ALA A 13 -5.41 6.00 -9.79
CA ALA A 13 -4.51 6.99 -10.38
C ALA A 13 -3.39 6.32 -11.20
N ALA A 14 -2.79 5.23 -10.69
CA ALA A 14 -1.78 4.48 -11.43
C ALA A 14 -2.34 3.76 -12.67
N ARG A 15 -3.57 3.26 -12.64
CA ARG A 15 -4.23 2.68 -13.83
C ARG A 15 -4.43 3.74 -14.91
N ASN A 16 -4.92 4.91 -14.52
CA ASN A 16 -5.11 6.04 -15.44
C ASN A 16 -3.76 6.52 -15.99
N ALA A 17 -2.73 6.62 -15.14
CA ALA A 17 -1.40 7.00 -15.57
C ALA A 17 -0.79 6.02 -16.59
N LYS A 18 -1.00 4.71 -16.41
CA LYS A 18 -0.59 3.69 -17.40
C LYS A 18 -1.35 3.84 -18.72
N HIS A 19 -2.65 4.12 -18.66
CA HIS A 19 -3.45 4.36 -19.84
C HIS A 19 -2.93 5.58 -20.60
N ASN A 20 -2.71 6.69 -19.91
CA ASN A 20 -2.22 7.95 -20.49
C ASN A 20 -0.82 7.78 -21.10
N LEU A 21 0.09 7.05 -20.45
CA LEU A 21 1.41 6.73 -21.03
C LEU A 21 1.29 5.97 -22.35
N ARG A 22 0.38 4.98 -22.44
CA ARG A 22 0.15 4.27 -23.70
C ARG A 22 -0.46 5.18 -24.76
N TRP A 23 -1.37 6.06 -24.35
CA TRP A 23 -2.01 7.02 -25.25
C TRP A 23 -1.01 8.02 -25.82
N ILE A 24 -0.14 8.61 -24.99
CA ILE A 24 0.93 9.53 -25.41
C ILE A 24 1.90 8.86 -26.39
N ARG A 25 2.26 7.59 -26.14
CA ARG A 25 3.13 6.82 -27.05
C ARG A 25 2.51 6.54 -28.40
N ARG A 26 1.18 6.39 -28.46
CA ARG A 26 0.42 6.13 -29.69
C ARG A 26 0.09 7.40 -30.46
N ASN A 27 -0.03 8.53 -29.77
CA ASN A 27 -0.41 9.83 -30.34
C ASN A 27 0.63 10.90 -29.98
N PRO A 28 1.91 10.72 -30.36
CA PRO A 28 2.98 11.66 -30.00
C PRO A 28 2.73 13.07 -30.55
N GLU A 29 2.01 13.20 -31.67
CA GLU A 29 1.65 14.45 -32.33
C GLU A 29 0.60 15.28 -31.58
N LYS A 30 -0.13 14.67 -30.66
CA LYS A 30 -1.13 15.35 -29.83
C LYS A 30 -0.55 15.98 -28.58
N ILE A 31 0.75 15.79 -28.33
CA ILE A 31 1.45 16.25 -27.15
C ILE A 31 2.51 17.27 -27.55
N ASP A 32 2.60 18.35 -26.79
CA ASP A 32 3.71 19.30 -26.89
C ASP A 32 5.05 18.56 -26.67
N PRO A 33 5.93 18.48 -27.69
CA PRO A 33 7.19 17.75 -27.59
C PRO A 33 8.08 18.24 -26.45
N THR A 34 8.01 19.53 -26.11
CA THR A 34 8.81 20.14 -25.04
C THR A 34 8.37 19.68 -23.65
N LYS A 35 7.08 19.33 -23.50
CA LYS A 35 6.47 18.89 -22.23
C LYS A 35 6.35 17.38 -22.12
N ARG A 36 6.56 16.65 -23.22
CA ARG A 36 6.37 15.20 -23.28
C ARG A 36 7.20 14.46 -22.23
N ALA A 37 8.46 14.84 -22.06
CA ALA A 37 9.35 14.20 -21.09
C ALA A 37 8.82 14.37 -19.66
N ASP A 38 8.43 15.59 -19.29
CA ASP A 38 7.90 15.91 -17.97
C ASP A 38 6.57 15.21 -17.70
N MET A 39 5.69 15.17 -18.70
CA MET A 39 4.43 14.43 -18.62
C MET A 39 4.67 12.93 -18.41
N GLU A 40 5.56 12.31 -19.19
CA GLU A 40 5.88 10.89 -19.01
C GLU A 40 6.51 10.62 -17.64
N ALA A 41 7.38 11.53 -17.15
CA ALA A 41 7.99 11.44 -15.83
C ALA A 41 6.94 11.51 -14.71
N TYR A 42 6.02 12.46 -14.80
CA TYR A 42 4.92 12.62 -13.84
C TYR A 42 4.04 11.35 -13.78
N LEU A 43 3.64 10.82 -14.94
CA LEU A 43 2.82 9.61 -14.99
C LEU A 43 3.55 8.38 -14.41
N ARG A 44 4.86 8.26 -14.65
CA ARG A 44 5.69 7.21 -14.02
C ARG A 44 5.79 7.40 -12.51
N ALA A 45 5.89 8.65 -12.03
CA ALA A 45 5.89 8.95 -10.60
C ALA A 45 4.57 8.51 -9.93
N MET A 46 3.42 8.76 -10.54
CA MET A 46 2.12 8.28 -10.02
C MET A 46 2.07 6.75 -9.92
N ILE A 47 2.58 6.05 -10.93
CA ILE A 47 2.66 4.57 -10.91
C ILE A 47 3.55 4.08 -9.77
N ARG A 48 4.68 4.75 -9.53
CA ARG A 48 5.61 4.41 -8.44
C ARG A 48 4.97 4.68 -7.07
N PHE A 49 4.31 5.84 -6.92
CA PHE A 49 3.62 6.21 -5.69
C PHE A 49 2.60 5.13 -5.28
N ALA A 50 1.75 4.67 -6.20
CA ALA A 50 0.78 3.63 -5.89
C ALA A 50 1.41 2.29 -5.44
N ARG A 51 2.58 1.94 -5.99
CA ARG A 51 3.32 0.74 -5.56
C ARG A 51 3.82 0.88 -4.13
N GLU A 52 4.36 2.04 -3.78
CA GLU A 52 4.83 2.31 -2.42
C GLU A 52 3.67 2.39 -1.43
N GLU A 53 2.53 2.99 -1.79
CA GLU A 53 1.38 3.04 -0.88
C GLU A 53 0.81 1.65 -0.58
N LYS A 54 0.73 0.79 -1.59
CA LYS A 54 0.36 -0.63 -1.41
C LYS A 54 1.35 -1.37 -0.50
N LYS A 55 2.65 -1.13 -0.65
CA LYS A 55 3.69 -1.72 0.19
C LYS A 55 3.59 -1.23 1.64
N ASN A 56 3.32 0.05 1.84
CA ASN A 56 3.14 0.66 3.15
C ASN A 56 1.90 0.13 3.86
N ALA A 57 0.76 0.01 3.15
CA ALA A 57 -0.44 -0.60 3.70
C ALA A 57 -0.21 -2.06 4.13
N ARG A 58 0.50 -2.85 3.33
CA ARG A 58 0.89 -4.23 3.70
C ARG A 58 1.77 -4.29 4.94
N ARG A 59 2.74 -3.37 5.06
CA ARG A 59 3.62 -3.28 6.24
C ARG A 59 2.83 -2.90 7.49
N ALA A 60 1.94 -1.91 7.40
CA ALA A 60 1.09 -1.50 8.51
C ALA A 60 0.20 -2.66 9.00
N GLY A 61 -0.44 -3.40 8.08
CA GLY A 61 -1.24 -4.58 8.43
C GLY A 61 -0.43 -5.69 9.09
N ARG A 62 0.81 -5.94 8.63
CA ARG A 62 1.72 -6.91 9.25
C ARG A 62 2.13 -6.51 10.67
N THR A 63 2.42 -5.23 10.90
CA THR A 63 2.79 -4.74 12.23
C THR A 63 1.62 -4.93 13.21
N SER A 64 0.40 -4.57 12.80
CA SER A 64 -0.81 -4.78 13.61
C SER A 64 -1.04 -6.26 13.94
N LEU A 65 -0.97 -7.14 12.94
CA LEU A 65 -1.11 -8.59 13.15
C LEU A 65 -0.04 -9.15 14.10
N ARG A 66 1.22 -8.72 13.94
CA ARG A 66 2.32 -9.16 14.81
C ARG A 66 2.10 -8.76 16.26
N THR A 67 1.63 -7.52 16.49
CA THR A 67 1.29 -7.04 17.84
C THR A 67 0.15 -7.86 18.43
N HIS A 68 -0.93 -8.05 17.68
CA HIS A 68 -2.10 -8.81 18.14
C HIS A 68 -1.75 -10.26 18.48
N LEU A 69 -0.90 -10.91 17.66
CA LEU A 69 -0.45 -12.28 17.94
C LEU A 69 0.40 -12.35 19.21
N LYS A 70 1.28 -11.37 19.45
CA LYS A 70 2.07 -11.31 20.70
C LYS A 70 1.19 -11.14 21.93
N GLU A 71 0.17 -10.29 21.84
CA GLU A 71 -0.81 -10.09 22.91
C GLU A 71 -1.57 -11.38 23.19
N LEU A 72 -2.08 -12.06 22.15
CA LEU A 72 -2.75 -13.36 22.28
C LEU A 72 -1.86 -14.42 22.94
N ILE A 73 -0.62 -14.57 22.48
CA ILE A 73 0.33 -15.53 23.07
C ILE A 73 0.57 -15.20 24.55
N THR A 74 0.74 -13.92 24.88
CA THR A 74 0.91 -13.47 26.27
C THR A 74 -0.28 -13.88 27.11
N ILE A 75 -1.51 -13.64 26.64
CA ILE A 75 -2.74 -14.02 27.35
C ILE A 75 -2.76 -15.54 27.60
N ILE A 76 -2.51 -16.35 26.58
CA ILE A 76 -2.52 -17.82 26.68
C ILE A 76 -1.48 -18.31 27.71
N ILE A 77 -0.25 -17.81 27.64
CA ILE A 77 0.82 -18.19 28.58
C ILE A 77 0.46 -17.76 30.01
N THR A 78 -0.10 -16.57 30.18
CA THR A 78 -0.46 -16.03 31.49
C THR A 78 -1.63 -16.78 32.12
N GLN A 79 -2.60 -17.21 31.31
CA GLN A 79 -3.71 -18.05 31.74
C GLN A 79 -3.23 -19.45 32.17
N ASN A 80 -2.35 -20.08 31.38
CA ASN A 80 -1.76 -21.39 31.75
C ASN A 80 -0.90 -21.31 33.02
N ARG A 81 -0.21 -20.20 33.29
CA ARG A 81 0.54 -20.03 34.54
C ARG A 81 -0.35 -19.88 35.77
N ARG A 82 -1.59 -19.37 35.62
CA ARG A 82 -2.54 -19.23 36.74
C ARG A 82 -3.19 -20.57 37.11
N SER A 83 -3.44 -21.46 36.15
CA SER A 83 -4.06 -22.78 36.43
C SER A 83 -3.15 -23.74 37.20
N VAL A 84 -1.83 -23.52 37.17
CA VAL A 84 -0.85 -24.35 37.91
C VAL A 84 -0.72 -23.92 39.38
N LYS A 85 -1.24 -22.74 39.76
CA LYS A 85 -1.14 -22.19 41.12
C LYS A 85 -2.39 -22.38 41.98
N SER A 86 -3.38 -23.15 41.52
CA SER A 86 -4.66 -23.38 42.21
C SER A 86 -4.84 -24.78 42.79
N ASN A 87 -3.74 -25.51 43.06
CA ASN A 87 -3.72 -26.69 43.93
C ASN A 87 -2.53 -26.56 44.90
N ASP A 88 -2.75 -25.84 46.00
CA ASP A 88 -2.20 -26.11 47.35
C ASP A 88 -2.79 -25.10 48.34
#